data_AF-A0A662VWS7-F1
#
_entry.id   AF-A0A662VWS7-F1
#
_cell.length_a   1.000
_cell.length_b   1.000
_cell.length_c   1.000
_cell.angle_alpha   90.00
_cell.angle_beta   90.00
_cell.angle_gamma   90.00
#
_symmetry.space_group_name_H-M   'P 1'
#
loop_
_entity.id
_entity.type
_entity.pdbx_description
1 polymer ?
#
loop_
_entity_poly.entity_id
_entity_poly.type
_entity_poly.pdbx_seq_one_letter_code
_entity_poly.pdbx_strand_id
1 'polypeptide(L)'
;MLTVLMLSLVALSGLNVTLADVVYSQDNVTVVFHYSLDPFQKINAFLFGCDDVGNVVLSLLSNSTDFKIVKVDSTHAVLEFNIINEGDYYYFQGVNLTTPLPIRININNSIMFQINDSTRIPEMYVFK
;
A
#
# COMPACT_ATOMS: atom_id res chain seq x y z
N MET A 1 29.03 -22.61 -8.92
CA MET A 1 27.74 -22.17 -8.34
C MET A 1 27.82 -20.72 -7.81
N LEU A 2 28.39 -19.78 -8.58
CA LEU A 2 28.52 -18.38 -8.14
C LEU A 2 27.66 -17.42 -8.97
N THR A 3 27.30 -17.82 -10.19
CA THR A 3 26.49 -17.00 -11.12
C THR A 3 25.01 -16.96 -10.78
N VAL A 4 24.48 -17.99 -10.09
CA VAL A 4 23.06 -18.03 -9.68
C VAL A 4 22.79 -17.10 -8.47
N LEU A 5 23.80 -16.89 -7.62
CA LEU A 5 23.66 -16.05 -6.42
C LEU A 5 23.74 -14.54 -6.72
N MET A 6 24.27 -14.15 -7.89
CA MET A 6 24.39 -12.74 -8.29
C MET A 6 23.12 -12.21 -8.97
N LEU A 7 22.18 -13.07 -9.39
CA LEU A 7 20.90 -12.64 -9.97
C LEU A 7 19.85 -12.25 -8.93
N SER A 8 19.98 -12.71 -7.67
CA SER A 8 19.02 -12.37 -6.60
C SER A 8 19.25 -10.97 -6.03
N LEU A 9 20.25 -10.24 -6.50
CA LEU A 9 20.62 -8.90 -6.02
C LEU A 9 20.43 -7.83 -7.10
N VAL A 10 19.47 -8.01 -8.00
CA VAL A 10 18.86 -6.83 -8.63
C VAL A 10 17.99 -6.22 -7.54
N ALA A 11 18.60 -5.36 -6.72
CA ALA A 11 17.89 -4.56 -5.73
C ALA A 11 16.64 -4.01 -6.42
N LEU A 12 15.48 -4.13 -5.77
CA LEU A 12 14.24 -3.45 -6.17
C LEU A 12 14.35 -1.93 -5.96
N SER A 13 15.51 -1.35 -6.30
CA SER A 13 15.73 0.08 -6.41
C SER A 13 14.82 0.61 -7.50
N GLY A 14 13.78 1.33 -7.10
CA GLY A 14 12.86 2.01 -8.01
C GLY A 14 11.55 1.26 -8.27
N LEU A 15 10.93 0.66 -7.27
CA LEU A 15 9.50 0.33 -7.38
C LEU A 15 8.72 1.63 -7.64
N ASN A 16 8.16 1.77 -8.83
CA ASN A 16 7.39 2.96 -9.18
C ASN A 16 5.94 2.77 -8.71
N VAL A 17 5.63 3.30 -7.53
CA VAL A 17 4.27 3.32 -6.98
C VAL A 17 3.49 4.47 -7.60
N THR A 18 2.39 4.15 -8.26
CA THR A 18 1.66 5.09 -9.12
C THR A 18 0.41 5.67 -8.47
N LEU A 19 -0.21 4.92 -7.55
CA LEU A 19 -1.51 5.25 -6.96
C LEU A 19 -1.71 4.47 -5.66
N ALA A 20 -2.36 5.08 -4.68
CA ALA A 20 -2.98 4.37 -3.57
C ALA A 20 -4.51 4.48 -3.65
N ASP A 21 -5.22 3.37 -3.76
CA ASP A 21 -6.67 3.33 -3.53
C ASP A 21 -6.92 3.04 -2.04
N VAL A 22 -7.72 3.87 -1.38
CA VAL A 22 -8.01 3.79 0.05
C VAL A 22 -9.52 3.62 0.22
N VAL A 23 -9.92 2.51 0.82
CA VAL A 23 -11.32 2.15 1.06
C VAL A 23 -11.59 2.19 2.56
N TYR A 24 -12.46 3.11 2.97
CA TYR A 24 -12.90 3.22 4.36
C TYR A 24 -14.13 2.35 4.58
N SER A 25 -14.00 1.30 5.41
CA SER A 25 -15.08 0.37 5.75
C SER A 25 -15.29 0.28 7.26
N GLN A 26 -16.40 -0.34 7.68
CA GLN A 26 -16.78 -0.48 9.10
C GLN A 26 -15.86 -1.40 9.91
N ASP A 27 -15.10 -2.27 9.24
CA ASP A 27 -14.22 -3.24 9.90
C ASP A 27 -12.74 -2.82 9.83
N ASN A 28 -12.33 -2.20 8.72
CA ASN A 28 -10.95 -1.74 8.50
C ASN A 28 -10.86 -0.64 7.44
N VAL A 29 -9.68 -0.01 7.35
CA VAL A 29 -9.30 0.76 6.16
C VAL A 29 -8.40 -0.09 5.29
N THR A 30 -8.85 -0.39 4.07
CA THR A 30 -8.05 -1.12 3.09
C THR A 30 -7.30 -0.12 2.21
N VAL A 31 -5.98 -0.29 2.10
CA VAL A 31 -5.12 0.50 1.22
C VAL A 31 -4.50 -0.41 0.17
N VAL A 32 -4.73 -0.10 -1.09
CA VAL A 32 -4.17 -0.80 -2.24
C VAL A 32 -3.14 0.10 -2.92
N PHE A 33 -1.87 -0.22 -2.76
CA PHE A 33 -0.79 0.44 -3.49
C PHE A 33 -0.62 -0.24 -4.84
N HIS A 34 -0.80 0.54 -5.92
CA HIS A 34 -0.54 0.11 -7.28
C HIS A 34 0.86 0.51 -7.69
N TYR A 35 1.57 -0.41 -8.33
CA TYR A 35 2.92 -0.18 -8.80
C TYR A 35 3.20 -0.90 -10.11
N SER A 36 4.24 -0.44 -10.80
CA SER A 36 4.75 -1.09 -11.98
C SER A 36 6.13 -1.70 -11.70
N LEU A 37 6.23 -3.00 -11.92
CA LEU A 37 7.50 -3.72 -11.95
C LEU A 37 8.09 -3.74 -13.37
N ASP A 38 9.38 -3.50 -13.48
CA ASP A 38 10.12 -3.68 -14.73
C ASP A 38 10.18 -5.17 -15.12
N PRO A 39 10.43 -5.52 -16.40
CA PRO A 39 10.43 -6.91 -16.86
C PRO A 39 11.34 -7.84 -16.04
N PHE A 40 12.52 -7.37 -15.64
CA PHE A 40 13.43 -8.14 -14.79
C PHE A 40 12.88 -8.33 -13.37
N GLN A 41 12.24 -7.31 -12.79
CA GLN A 41 11.60 -7.41 -11.48
C GLN A 41 10.40 -8.34 -11.51
N LYS A 42 9.63 -8.37 -12.61
CA LYS A 42 8.53 -9.33 -12.81
C LYS A 42 9.04 -10.77 -12.88
N ILE A 43 10.14 -11.00 -13.59
CA ILE A 43 10.79 -12.32 -13.65
C ILE A 43 11.27 -12.73 -12.25
N ASN A 44 11.91 -11.82 -11.52
CA ASN A 44 12.36 -12.08 -10.16
C ASN A 44 11.18 -12.41 -9.23
N ALA A 45 10.12 -11.60 -9.27
CA ALA A 45 8.90 -11.79 -8.49
C ALA A 45 8.21 -13.13 -8.80
N PHE A 46 8.23 -13.56 -10.07
CA PHE A 46 7.67 -14.84 -10.49
C PHE A 46 8.52 -16.04 -10.02
N LEU A 47 9.85 -15.93 -10.09
CA LEU A 47 10.75 -17.03 -9.76
C LEU A 47 11.01 -17.18 -8.26
N PHE A 48 11.01 -16.08 -7.51
CA PHE A 48 11.45 -16.02 -6.12
C PHE A 48 10.43 -15.43 -5.15
N GLY A 49 9.26 -14.98 -5.64
CA GLY A 49 8.21 -14.39 -4.81
C GLY A 49 8.30 -12.86 -4.69
N CYS A 50 7.31 -12.25 -4.04
CA CYS A 50 7.13 -10.80 -3.97
C CYS A 50 7.58 -10.18 -2.62
N ASP A 51 8.39 -10.90 -1.83
CA ASP A 51 8.77 -10.46 -0.48
C ASP A 51 9.51 -9.12 -0.50
N ASP A 52 10.43 -8.94 -1.44
CA ASP A 52 11.16 -7.68 -1.62
C ASP A 52 10.24 -6.53 -2.04
N VAL A 53 9.19 -6.81 -2.82
CA VAL A 53 8.16 -5.81 -3.19
C VAL A 53 7.40 -5.38 -1.94
N GLY A 54 7.06 -6.32 -1.07
CA GLY A 54 6.46 -6.05 0.23
C GLY A 54 7.32 -5.10 1.06
N ASN A 55 8.62 -5.39 1.20
CA ASN A 55 9.55 -4.54 1.94
C ASN A 55 9.62 -3.11 1.40
N VAL A 56 9.59 -2.93 0.08
CA VAL A 56 9.58 -1.58 -0.52
C VAL A 56 8.26 -0.87 -0.25
N VAL A 57 7.11 -1.54 -0.36
CA VAL A 57 5.81 -0.96 0.00
C VAL A 57 5.78 -0.55 1.48
N LEU A 58 6.35 -1.35 2.37
CA LEU A 58 6.45 -0.99 3.79
C LEU A 58 7.32 0.24 4.02
N SER A 59 8.39 0.43 3.24
CA SER A 59 9.23 1.63 3.31
C SER A 59 8.50 2.93 2.92
N LEU A 60 7.33 2.82 2.27
CA LEU A 60 6.48 3.98 1.98
C LEU A 60 5.74 4.47 3.23
N LEU A 61 5.48 3.60 4.20
CA LEU A 61 4.74 3.96 5.40
C LEU A 61 5.72 4.52 6.44
N SER A 62 5.59 5.79 6.79
CA SER A 62 6.48 6.47 7.75
C SER A 62 6.30 5.92 9.17
N ASN A 63 6.93 4.78 9.47
CA ASN A 63 6.89 4.08 10.75
C ASN A 63 5.47 3.71 11.26
N SER A 64 4.48 3.62 10.37
CA SER A 64 3.18 3.04 10.76
C SER A 64 3.38 1.57 11.09
N THR A 65 2.77 1.08 12.17
CA THR A 65 2.89 -0.32 12.61
C THR A 65 1.55 -1.00 12.80
N ASP A 66 0.44 -0.26 12.69
CA ASP A 66 -0.90 -0.77 12.94
C ASP A 66 -1.60 -1.18 11.63
N PHE A 67 -0.98 -2.13 10.93
CA PHE A 67 -1.53 -2.71 9.71
C PHE A 67 -1.19 -4.19 9.57
N LYS A 68 -1.95 -4.86 8.72
CA LYS A 68 -1.71 -6.22 8.25
C LYS A 68 -1.54 -6.20 6.74
N ILE A 69 -0.52 -6.90 6.25
CA ILE A 69 -0.39 -7.17 4.81
C ILE A 69 -1.35 -8.31 4.46
N VAL A 70 -2.31 -8.04 3.59
CA VAL A 70 -3.28 -9.04 3.10
C VAL A 70 -2.72 -9.76 1.90
N LYS A 71 -2.09 -9.01 0.99
CA LYS A 71 -1.62 -9.53 -0.30
C LYS A 71 -0.52 -8.66 -0.86
N VAL A 72 0.47 -9.28 -1.51
CA VAL A 72 1.45 -8.61 -2.36
C VAL A 72 1.60 -9.45 -3.63
N ASP A 73 1.46 -8.82 -4.79
CA ASP A 73 1.70 -9.49 -6.08
C ASP A 73 2.55 -8.62 -7.03
N SER A 74 2.55 -8.93 -8.32
CA SER A 74 3.40 -8.22 -9.29
C SER A 74 2.85 -6.85 -9.73
N THR A 75 1.66 -6.47 -9.25
CA THR A 75 0.93 -5.27 -9.69
C THR A 75 0.43 -4.41 -8.53
N HIS A 76 0.10 -5.02 -7.39
CA HIS A 76 -0.41 -4.29 -6.24
C HIS A 76 -0.09 -4.97 -4.91
N ALA A 77 -0.05 -4.15 -3.85
CA ALA A 77 -0.02 -4.60 -2.47
C ALA A 77 -1.26 -4.09 -1.73
N VAL A 78 -1.90 -4.98 -0.98
CA VAL A 78 -3.10 -4.71 -0.19
C VAL A 78 -2.75 -4.78 1.29
N LEU A 79 -3.00 -3.67 1.99
CA LEU A 79 -2.81 -3.53 3.42
C LEU A 79 -4.15 -3.20 4.07
N GLU A 80 -4.39 -3.79 5.23
CA GLU A 80 -5.54 -3.47 6.09
C GLU A 80 -5.04 -2.77 7.34
N PHE A 81 -5.58 -1.59 7.61
CA PHE A 81 -5.32 -0.83 8.82
C PHE A 81 -6.51 -0.94 9.76
N ASN A 82 -6.21 -1.02 11.05
CA ASN A 82 -7.24 -1.05 12.06
C ASN A 82 -7.93 0.32 12.18
N ILE A 83 -9.17 0.29 12.65
CA ILE A 83 -9.97 1.47 12.94
C ILE A 83 -10.42 1.43 14.40
N ILE A 84 -10.73 2.61 14.94
CA ILE A 84 -11.31 2.75 16.26
C ILE A 84 -12.83 2.89 16.08
N ASN A 85 -13.60 1.96 16.63
CA ASN A 85 -15.07 1.94 16.54
C ASN A 85 -15.66 2.60 17.80
N GLU A 86 -16.32 3.74 17.62
CA GLU A 86 -16.87 4.57 18.69
C GLU A 86 -18.42 4.50 18.73
N GLY A 87 -18.99 3.39 18.23
CA GLY A 87 -20.43 3.17 18.20
C GLY A 87 -21.12 3.82 17.02
N ASP A 88 -21.20 5.15 16.98
CA ASP A 88 -21.92 5.91 15.94
C ASP A 88 -21.06 6.25 14.72
N TYR A 89 -19.73 6.13 14.87
CA TYR A 89 -18.77 6.35 13.81
C TYR A 89 -17.56 5.42 14.00
N TYR A 90 -16.77 5.29 12.95
CA TYR A 90 -15.43 4.74 13.03
C TYR A 90 -14.39 5.78 12.64
N TYR A 91 -13.25 5.71 13.31
CA TYR A 91 -12.14 6.63 13.15
C TYR A 91 -10.90 5.91 12.62
N PHE A 92 -10.28 6.52 11.61
CA PHE A 92 -8.98 6.14 11.10
C PHE A 92 -7.99 7.29 11.31
N GLN A 93 -6.84 6.99 11.91
CA GLN A 93 -5.84 7.99 12.30
C GLN A 93 -5.07 8.60 11.10
N GLY A 94 -5.22 8.01 9.92
CA GLY A 94 -4.40 8.37 8.76
C GLY A 94 -3.00 7.79 8.84
N VAL A 95 -2.31 7.80 7.70
CA VAL A 95 -0.96 7.22 7.59
C VAL A 95 -0.08 8.18 6.82
N ASN A 96 1.07 8.51 7.38
CA ASN A 96 2.08 9.32 6.71
C ASN A 96 2.86 8.47 5.71
N LEU A 97 3.09 9.02 4.54
CA LEU A 97 3.86 8.44 3.46
C LEU A 97 5.24 9.11 3.39
N THR A 98 6.28 8.34 3.10
CA THR A 98 7.65 8.87 2.92
C THR A 98 7.82 9.61 1.60
N THR A 99 6.95 9.32 0.62
CA THR A 99 6.90 9.98 -0.68
C THR A 99 5.48 10.39 -1.04
N PRO A 100 5.30 11.51 -1.77
CA PRO A 100 3.98 11.92 -2.22
C PRO A 100 3.51 11.03 -3.37
N LEU A 101 2.22 10.70 -3.38
CA LEU A 101 1.59 9.94 -4.46
C LEU A 101 0.10 10.30 -4.60
N PRO A 102 -0.53 10.04 -5.77
CA PRO A 102 -1.97 10.17 -5.93
C PRO A 102 -2.71 9.19 -5.00
N ILE A 103 -3.71 9.68 -4.28
CA ILE A 103 -4.56 8.87 -3.39
C ILE A 103 -6.00 8.98 -3.87
N ARG A 104 -6.62 7.86 -4.21
CA ARG A 104 -8.06 7.78 -4.46
C ARG A 104 -8.74 7.23 -3.22
N ILE A 105 -9.73 7.96 -2.73
CA ILE A 105 -10.47 7.60 -1.53
C ILE A 105 -11.87 7.16 -1.93
N ASN A 106 -12.29 6.01 -1.40
CA ASN A 106 -13.63 5.49 -1.49
C ASN A 106 -14.21 5.33 -0.07
N ILE A 107 -15.32 6.01 0.19
CA ILE A 107 -16.06 5.91 1.45
C ILE A 107 -17.40 5.25 1.17
N ASN A 108 -17.68 4.13 1.84
CA ASN A 108 -18.96 3.41 1.78
C ASN A 108 -19.45 3.13 0.34
N ASN A 109 -18.54 2.90 -0.61
CA ASN A 109 -18.85 2.69 -2.04
C ASN A 109 -19.70 3.78 -2.69
N SER A 110 -19.79 4.96 -2.08
CA SER A 110 -20.72 6.02 -2.47
C SER A 110 -20.01 7.34 -2.76
N ILE A 111 -18.92 7.63 -2.05
CA ILE A 111 -18.14 8.86 -2.22
C ILE A 111 -16.76 8.49 -2.73
N MET A 112 -16.43 8.94 -3.94
CA MET A 112 -15.10 8.81 -4.51
C MET A 112 -14.49 10.17 -4.79
N PHE A 113 -13.28 10.40 -4.29
CA PHE A 113 -12.48 11.57 -4.64
C PHE A 113 -11.00 11.23 -4.73
N GLN A 114 -10.24 12.07 -5.40
CA GLN A 114 -8.81 11.89 -5.59
C GLN A 114 -8.06 13.10 -5.05
N ILE A 115 -7.07 12.82 -4.21
CA ILE A 115 -6.08 13.80 -3.77
C ILE A 115 -4.83 13.55 -4.61
N ASN A 116 -4.43 14.55 -5.38
CA ASN A 116 -3.20 14.47 -6.15
C ASN A 116 -2.02 14.82 -5.24
N ASP A 117 -0.92 14.07 -5.37
CA ASP A 117 0.37 14.40 -4.75
C ASP A 117 0.32 14.54 -3.21
N SER A 118 -0.28 13.56 -2.53
CA SER A 118 -0.39 13.57 -1.07
C SER A 118 0.71 12.76 -0.40
N THR A 119 1.31 13.33 0.65
CA THR A 119 2.22 12.62 1.57
C THR A 119 1.50 11.97 2.75
N ARG A 120 0.16 11.98 2.75
CA ARG A 120 -0.63 11.43 3.86
C ARG A 120 -1.92 10.81 3.34
N ILE A 121 -2.16 9.55 3.71
CA ILE A 121 -3.51 8.98 3.69
C ILE A 121 -4.27 9.69 4.81
N PRO A 122 -5.36 10.41 4.50
CA PRO A 122 -5.99 11.30 5.47
C PRO A 122 -6.62 10.51 6.60
N GLU A 123 -6.60 11.12 7.78
CA GLU A 123 -7.46 10.71 8.87
C GLU A 123 -8.92 10.95 8.50
N MET A 124 -9.82 10.12 9.03
CA MET A 124 -11.23 10.23 8.69
C MET A 124 -12.13 9.72 9.81
N TYR A 125 -13.24 10.44 10.01
CA TYR A 125 -14.38 10.01 10.78
C TYR A 125 -15.48 9.62 9.77
N VAL A 126 -15.94 8.38 9.84
CA VAL A 126 -17.03 7.92 8.98
C VAL A 126 -18.20 7.49 9.84
N PHE A 127 -19.31 8.20 9.68
CA PHE A 127 -20.57 7.94 10.38
C PHE A 127 -21.31 6.79 9.70
N LYS A 128 -21.96 5.95 10.52
CA LYS A 128 -22.70 4.76 10.07
C LYS A 128 -24.00 5.11 9.37
#